data_AF-A0A3M1YW99-F1
#
_entry.id   AF-A0A3M1YW99-F1
#
_cell.length_a   1.000
_cell.length_b   1.000
_cell.length_c   1.000
_cell.angle_alpha   90.00
_cell.angle_beta   90.00
_cell.angle_gamma   90.00
#
_symmetry.space_group_name_H-M   'P 1'
#
loop_
_entity.id
_entity.type
_entity.pdbx_description
1 polymer ?
#
loop_
_entity_poly.entity_id
_entity_poly.type
_entity_poly.pdbx_seq_one_letter_code
_entity_poly.pdbx_strand_id
1 'polypeptide(L)'
;MLRKVMLLLVILLVTVPFVAAQDDAPEETPVTFIELAGPAAERDAEISSLAWYGDTLLLMTENPFIYRERDNVGMFFALDKEDILDYLAAENPEPLTPRPVPLYGRDIVDA
;
A
#
# COMPACT_ATOMS: atom_id res chain seq x y z
N MET A 1 -4.40 27.89 49.01
CA MET A 1 -5.12 28.04 47.72
C MET A 1 -4.20 27.90 46.52
N LEU A 2 -3.06 28.61 46.47
CA LEU A 2 -2.13 28.64 45.32
C LEU A 2 -1.66 27.26 44.82
N ARG A 3 -1.33 26.33 45.73
CA ARG A 3 -0.86 24.97 45.37
C ARG A 3 -1.95 24.09 44.72
N LYS A 4 -3.22 24.29 45.07
CA LYS A 4 -4.36 23.59 44.44
C LYS A 4 -4.66 24.16 43.05
N VAL A 5 -4.54 25.49 42.90
CA VAL A 5 -4.69 26.18 41.60
C VAL A 5 -3.57 25.78 40.64
N MET A 6 -2.33 25.68 41.12
CA MET A 6 -1.19 25.23 40.32
C MET A 6 -1.32 23.77 39.89
N LEU A 7 -1.80 22.88 40.76
CA LEU A 7 -2.06 21.47 40.40
C LEU A 7 -3.15 21.34 39.33
N LEU A 8 -4.23 22.10 39.43
CA LEU A 8 -5.29 22.16 38.41
C LEU A 8 -4.78 22.70 37.07
N LEU A 9 -3.92 23.72 37.08
CA LEU A 9 -3.28 24.25 35.88
C LEU A 9 -2.37 23.23 35.19
N VAL A 10 -1.60 22.44 35.96
CA VAL A 10 -0.76 21.38 35.39
C VAL A 10 -1.62 20.26 34.79
N ILE A 11 -2.69 19.84 35.48
CA ILE A 11 -3.62 18.84 34.94
C ILE A 11 -4.24 19.35 33.63
N LEU A 12 -4.71 20.59 33.61
CA LEU A 12 -5.30 21.21 32.41
C LEU A 12 -4.27 21.33 31.27
N LEU A 13 -3.02 21.69 31.57
CA LEU A 13 -1.93 21.77 30.59
C LEU A 13 -1.60 20.42 29.94
N VAL A 14 -1.81 19.32 30.66
CA VAL A 14 -1.48 17.97 30.19
C VAL A 14 -2.68 17.34 29.47
N THR A 15 -3.91 17.56 29.92
CA THR A 15 -5.09 16.89 29.34
C THR A 15 -5.57 17.50 28.03
N VAL A 16 -5.43 18.82 27.84
CA VAL A 16 -5.88 19.51 26.61
C VAL A 16 -5.12 19.05 25.35
N PRO A 17 -3.78 18.99 25.31
CA PRO A 17 -3.06 18.49 24.13
C PRO A 17 -3.26 16.99 23.92
N PHE A 18 -3.50 16.21 24.97
CA PHE A 18 -3.78 14.78 24.85
C PHE A 18 -5.12 14.50 24.17
N VAL A 19 -6.17 15.27 24.49
CA VAL A 19 -7.49 15.13 23.85
C VAL A 19 -7.45 15.67 22.41
N ALA A 20 -6.78 16.81 22.17
CA ALA A 20 -6.66 17.37 20.82
C ALA A 20 -5.88 16.45 19.85
N ALA A 21 -4.93 15.65 20.36
CA ALA A 21 -4.21 14.67 19.55
C ALA A 21 -5.04 13.41 19.22
N GLN A 22 -6.18 13.19 19.88
CA GLN A 22 -7.05 12.03 19.60
C GLN A 22 -8.05 12.26 18.47
N ASP A 23 -8.30 13.51 18.08
CA ASP A 23 -9.21 13.87 16.98
C ASP A 23 -8.54 13.84 15.58
N ASP A 24 -7.24 13.53 15.50
CA ASP A 24 -6.49 13.50 14.24
C ASP A 24 -6.60 12.14 13.51
N ALA A 25 -7.73 11.45 13.70
CA ALA A 25 -8.02 10.25 12.93
C ALA A 25 -8.14 10.64 11.45
N PRO A 26 -7.45 9.94 10.53
CA PRO A 26 -7.56 10.25 9.11
C PRO A 26 -9.02 10.14 8.66
N GLU A 27 -9.47 11.10 7.87
CA GLU A 27 -10.81 11.09 7.29
C GLU A 27 -10.99 9.82 6.46
N GLU A 28 -12.07 9.07 6.72
CA GLU A 28 -12.40 7.90 5.92
C GLU A 28 -12.71 8.34 4.49
N THR A 29 -12.11 7.65 3.52
CA THR A 29 -12.37 7.90 2.10
C THR A 29 -13.12 6.70 1.50
N PRO A 30 -14.05 6.92 0.57
CA PRO A 30 -14.72 5.82 -0.11
C PRO A 30 -13.72 4.99 -0.92
N VAL A 31 -13.92 3.68 -0.97
CA VAL A 31 -13.06 2.79 -1.77
C VAL A 31 -13.28 3.07 -3.26
N THR A 32 -12.19 3.32 -3.98
CA THR A 32 -12.18 3.43 -5.44
C THR A 32 -11.53 2.19 -6.03
N PHE A 33 -12.22 1.52 -6.95
CA PHE A 33 -11.66 0.39 -7.68
C PHE A 33 -10.74 0.90 -8.81
N ILE A 34 -9.54 0.34 -8.86
CA ILE A 34 -8.59 0.55 -9.96
C ILE A 34 -8.65 -0.71 -10.81
N GLU A 35 -9.14 -0.58 -12.05
CA GLU A 35 -9.19 -1.68 -13.00
C GLU A 35 -7.78 -2.02 -13.49
N LEU A 36 -7.45 -3.30 -13.47
CA LEU A 36 -6.17 -3.80 -13.97
C LEU A 36 -6.36 -4.47 -15.33
N ALA A 37 -5.31 -4.46 -16.14
CA ALA A 37 -5.17 -5.23 -17.36
C ALA A 37 -3.88 -6.08 -17.34
N GLY A 38 -3.80 -7.02 -18.28
CA GLY A 38 -2.66 -7.93 -18.40
C GLY A 38 -2.64 -9.05 -17.35
N PRO A 39 -1.48 -9.70 -17.14
CA PRO A 39 -1.39 -10.89 -16.29
C PRO A 39 -1.82 -10.66 -14.83
N ALA A 40 -1.60 -9.46 -14.31
CA ALA A 40 -2.00 -9.10 -12.94
C ALA A 40 -3.54 -8.97 -12.76
N ALA A 41 -4.30 -8.88 -13.86
CA ALA A 41 -5.76 -8.86 -13.84
C ALA A 41 -6.39 -10.25 -13.94
N GLU A 42 -5.57 -11.29 -14.17
CA GLU A 42 -6.05 -12.66 -14.23
C GLU A 42 -6.53 -13.10 -12.84
N ARG A 43 -7.65 -13.82 -12.79
CA ARG A 43 -8.19 -14.35 -11.53
C ARG A 43 -7.17 -15.21 -10.77
N ASP A 44 -6.32 -15.91 -11.51
CA ASP A 44 -5.33 -16.83 -10.98
C ASP A 44 -4.01 -16.11 -10.60
N ALA A 45 -3.95 -14.78 -10.69
CA ALA A 45 -2.78 -14.00 -10.26
C ALA A 45 -2.58 -13.97 -8.74
N GLU A 46 -3.65 -14.21 -7.97
CA GLU A 46 -3.61 -14.38 -6.50
C GLU A 46 -2.78 -13.29 -5.80
N ILE A 47 -3.07 -12.01 -6.08
CA ILE A 47 -2.43 -10.88 -5.40
C ILE A 47 -2.82 -10.91 -3.92
N SER A 48 -1.85 -11.18 -3.06
CA SER A 48 -2.05 -11.38 -1.62
C SER A 48 -1.50 -10.23 -0.78
N SER A 49 -0.62 -9.41 -1.34
CA SER A 49 -0.01 -8.28 -0.63
C SER A 49 0.29 -7.10 -1.54
N LEU A 50 0.27 -5.90 -0.94
CA LEU A 50 0.60 -4.63 -1.56
C LEU A 50 1.66 -3.92 -0.72
N ALA A 51 2.73 -3.44 -1.35
CA ALA A 51 3.81 -2.75 -0.64
C ALA A 51 4.38 -1.59 -1.46
N TRP A 52 4.62 -0.45 -0.80
CA TRP A 52 5.29 0.69 -1.42
C TRP A 52 6.81 0.57 -1.34
N TYR A 53 7.48 0.85 -2.45
CA TYR A 53 8.92 1.07 -2.54
C TYR A 53 9.19 2.37 -3.30
N GLY A 54 9.45 3.46 -2.57
CA GLY A 54 9.49 4.80 -3.15
C GLY A 54 8.13 5.13 -3.80
N ASP A 55 8.16 5.53 -5.06
CA ASP A 55 6.97 5.83 -5.86
C ASP A 55 6.45 4.63 -6.65
N THR A 56 6.85 3.40 -6.30
CA THR A 56 6.35 2.17 -6.91
C THR A 56 5.50 1.38 -5.92
N LEU A 57 4.27 1.03 -6.31
CA LEU A 57 3.43 0.06 -5.62
C LEU A 57 3.73 -1.34 -6.17
N LEU A 58 4.26 -2.23 -5.34
CA LEU A 58 4.38 -3.65 -5.66
C LEU A 58 3.07 -4.38 -5.36
N LEU A 59 2.66 -5.21 -6.31
CA LEU A 59 1.57 -6.16 -6.21
C LEU A 59 2.19 -7.57 -6.14
N MET A 60 2.17 -8.15 -4.94
CA MET A 60 2.84 -9.42 -4.65
C MET A 60 1.83 -10.56 -4.76
N THR A 61 2.13 -11.48 -5.67
CA THR A 61 1.39 -12.72 -5.86
C THR A 61 1.72 -13.70 -4.72
N GLU A 62 0.74 -14.50 -4.29
CA GLU A 62 1.00 -15.61 -3.35
C GLU A 62 1.93 -16.66 -3.97
N ASN A 63 1.76 -16.94 -5.26
CA ASN A 63 2.47 -17.97 -6.01
C ASN A 63 3.29 -17.38 -7.18
N PRO A 64 4.39 -16.63 -6.93
CA PRO A 64 5.12 -15.92 -7.99
C PRO A 64 5.77 -16.83 -9.04
N PHE A 65 6.01 -18.10 -8.70
CA PHE A 65 6.65 -19.07 -9.60
C PHE A 65 5.80 -19.45 -10.82
N ILE A 66 4.48 -19.20 -10.80
CA ILE A 66 3.60 -19.46 -11.96
C ILE A 66 3.95 -18.55 -13.15
N TYR A 67 4.56 -17.39 -12.87
CA TYR A 67 5.04 -16.43 -13.86
C TYR A 67 6.54 -16.58 -14.16
N ARG A 68 7.16 -17.71 -13.80
CA ARG A 68 8.60 -17.89 -14.01
C ARG A 68 8.96 -17.94 -15.49
N GLU A 69 10.08 -17.34 -15.84
CA GLU A 69 10.73 -17.48 -17.14
C GLU A 69 12.10 -18.14 -16.99
N ARG A 70 12.82 -18.31 -18.11
CA ARG A 70 14.10 -19.03 -18.17
C ARG A 70 15.13 -18.51 -17.14
N ASP A 71 15.12 -17.20 -16.89
CA ASP A 71 16.17 -16.51 -16.16
C ASP A 71 15.69 -15.94 -14.80
N ASN A 72 14.50 -16.31 -14.32
CA ASN A 72 13.98 -15.87 -13.02
C ASN A 72 13.27 -17.02 -12.28
N VAL A 73 13.03 -16.85 -10.97
CA VAL A 73 12.32 -17.85 -10.14
C VAL A 73 10.82 -17.53 -9.98
N GLY A 74 10.35 -16.46 -10.62
CA GLY A 74 8.99 -15.96 -10.54
C GLY A 74 8.92 -14.45 -10.79
N MET A 75 7.72 -13.89 -10.66
CA MET A 75 7.49 -12.45 -10.83
C MET A 75 6.49 -11.90 -9.81
N PHE A 76 6.71 -10.65 -9.45
CA PHE A 76 5.67 -9.75 -8.94
C PHE A 76 5.26 -8.77 -10.03
N PHE A 77 4.33 -7.90 -9.70
CA PHE A 77 3.95 -6.79 -10.57
C PHE A 77 4.13 -5.45 -9.85
N ALA A 78 4.19 -4.38 -10.63
CA ALA A 78 4.36 -3.04 -10.11
C ALA A 78 3.55 -2.00 -10.88
N LEU A 79 3.04 -1.01 -10.16
CA LEU A 79 2.48 0.22 -10.71
C LEU A 79 3.29 1.40 -10.20
N ASP A 80 3.49 2.41 -11.04
CA ASP A 80 4.11 3.65 -10.61
C ASP A 80 3.01 4.58 -10.05
N LYS A 81 3.38 5.37 -9.03
CA LYS A 81 2.44 6.22 -8.29
C LYS A 81 1.78 7.27 -9.18
N GLU A 82 2.54 7.81 -10.14
CA GLU A 82 2.03 8.79 -11.09
C GLU A 82 0.88 8.20 -11.93
N ASP A 83 1.04 6.98 -12.46
CA ASP A 83 -0.01 6.30 -13.21
C ASP A 83 -1.29 6.08 -12.37
N ILE A 84 -1.13 5.76 -11.08
CA ILE A 84 -2.26 5.62 -10.16
C ILE A 84 -2.97 6.96 -9.95
N LEU A 85 -2.21 8.04 -9.77
CA LEU A 85 -2.78 9.37 -9.58
C LEU A 85 -3.48 9.88 -10.85
N ASP A 86 -2.90 9.63 -12.02
CA ASP A 86 -3.49 9.98 -13.31
C ASP A 86 -4.78 9.18 -13.56
N TYR A 87 -4.81 7.89 -13.22
CA TYR A 87 -6.02 7.06 -13.25
C TYR A 87 -7.14 7.67 -12.39
N LEU A 88 -6.81 8.08 -11.16
CA LEU A 88 -7.78 8.63 -10.21
C LEU A 88 -8.28 10.04 -10.60
N ALA A 89 -7.50 10.78 -11.38
CA ALA A 89 -7.86 12.13 -11.84
C ALA A 89 -8.68 12.12 -13.14
N ALA A 90 -8.67 11.03 -13.90
CA ALA A 90 -9.37 10.92 -15.17
C ALA A 90 -10.87 10.67 -15.00
N GLU A 91 -11.69 11.23 -15.91
CA GLU A 91 -13.14 11.01 -15.92
C GLU A 91 -13.50 9.58 -16.38
N ASN A 92 -12.72 9.04 -17.32
CA ASN A 92 -12.88 7.69 -17.87
C ASN A 92 -11.48 7.08 -18.08
N PRO A 93 -10.81 6.61 -17.03
CA PRO A 93 -9.49 6.02 -17.16
C PRO A 93 -9.55 4.66 -17.88
N GLU A 94 -8.52 4.35 -18.65
CA GLU A 94 -8.27 3.00 -19.13
C GLU A 94 -7.66 2.14 -18.01
N PRO A 95 -7.88 0.81 -18.00
CA PRO A 95 -7.27 -0.08 -17.01
C PRO A 95 -5.74 0.02 -16.98
N LEU A 96 -5.16 0.03 -15.78
CA LEU A 96 -3.70 0.07 -15.61
C LEU A 96 -3.10 -1.30 -15.93
N THR A 97 -1.95 -1.33 -16.60
CA THR A 97 -1.22 -2.57 -16.87
C THR A 97 0.04 -2.62 -15.99
N PRO A 98 0.03 -3.39 -14.88
CA PRO A 98 1.20 -3.52 -14.02
C PRO A 98 2.39 -4.12 -14.77
N ARG A 99 3.57 -3.52 -14.59
CA ARG A 99 4.81 -4.05 -15.17
C ARG A 99 5.33 -5.24 -14.37
N PRO A 100 5.89 -6.27 -15.03
CA PRO A 100 6.49 -7.39 -14.31
C PRO A 100 7.75 -6.96 -13.55
N VAL A 101 7.97 -7.55 -12.39
CA VAL A 101 9.16 -7.40 -11.56
C VAL A 101 9.74 -8.81 -11.34
N PRO A 102 10.81 -9.19 -12.06
CA PRO A 102 11.38 -10.51 -11.94
C PRO A 102 12.01 -10.75 -10.57
N LEU A 103 11.77 -11.93 -10.02
CA LEU A 103 12.40 -12.39 -8.79
C LEU A 103 13.62 -13.24 -9.13
N TYR A 104 14.76 -12.89 -8.55
CA TYR A 104 15.99 -13.65 -8.70
C TYR A 104 16.33 -14.32 -7.38
N GLY A 105 16.56 -15.62 -7.42
CA GLY A 105 16.93 -16.41 -6.27
C GLY A 105 17.69 -17.64 -6.70
N ARG A 106 18.45 -18.22 -5.77
CA ARG A 106 18.88 -19.61 -5.94
C ARG A 106 17.63 -20.48 -5.80
N ASP A 107 17.51 -21.50 -6.65
CA ASP A 107 16.48 -22.52 -6.51
C ASP A 107 16.48 -23.02 -5.06
N ILE A 108 15.32 -23.13 -4.42
CA ILE A 108 15.23 -23.75 -3.08
C ILE A 108 15.31 -25.25 -3.31
N VAL A 109 16.53 -25.75 -3.46
CA VAL A 109 16.80 -27.18 -3.72
C VAL A 109 16.50 -28.07 -2.50
N ASP A 110 16.28 -27.49 -1.32
CA ASP A 110 16.14 -28.20 -0.05
C ASP A 110 14.96 -27.67 0.79
N ALA A 111 13.71 -27.91 0.36
CA ALA A 111 12.50 -27.71 1.18
C ALA A 111 11.97 -29.04 1.72
#